data_AF-A0A814NNE5-F1
#
_entry.id   AF-A0A814NNE5-F1
#
_cell.length_a   1.000
_cell.length_b   1.000
_cell.length_c   1.000
_cell.angle_alpha   90.00
_cell.angle_beta   90.00
_cell.angle_gamma   90.00
#
_symmetry.space_group_name_H-M   'P 1'
#
loop_
_entity.id
_entity.type
_entity.pdbx_description
1 polymer ?
#
loop_
_entity_poly.entity_id
_entity_poly.type
_entity_poly.pdbx_seq_one_letter_code
_entity_poly.pdbx_strand_id
1 'polypeptide(L)'
;MSQPDAFGGRELYNRLESQFYTHLIELRDACSKFINKNAIIEASGTSTKSAELLARYSDTVLKTRKVIDDADMAKPLKEIMVVFNYINDKDAFQNFYWRLLAERLVYEWSASIDYEKMMITELKVKCGFFYTSKLQKMIEDMDIQESLRAQYRQYCVENRLRNTSMRK
;
A
#
# COMPACT_ATOMS: atom_id res chain seq x y z
N MET A 1 -47.92 -36.84 16.01
CA MET A 1 -47.32 -35.51 15.75
C MET A 1 -45.91 -35.75 15.24
N SER A 2 -45.72 -35.71 13.93
CA SER A 2 -44.40 -35.87 13.30
C SER A 2 -43.60 -34.59 13.54
N GLN A 3 -42.37 -34.71 14.04
CA GLN A 3 -41.47 -33.56 14.17
C GLN A 3 -41.25 -32.93 12.80
N PRO A 4 -41.19 -31.59 12.67
CA PRO A 4 -40.87 -30.96 11.40
C PRO A 4 -39.45 -31.36 10.98
N ASP A 5 -39.28 -31.83 9.75
CA ASP A 5 -38.00 -32.26 9.18
C ASP A 5 -36.98 -31.12 9.18
N ALA A 6 -36.17 -31.04 10.25
CA ALA A 6 -35.02 -30.15 10.36
C ALA A 6 -33.93 -30.46 9.30
N PHE A 7 -34.04 -31.61 8.63
CA PHE A 7 -33.13 -32.06 7.58
C PHE A 7 -33.30 -31.26 6.27
N GLY A 8 -34.54 -30.97 5.86
CA GLY A 8 -34.82 -30.23 4.63
C GLY A 8 -34.39 -28.75 4.70
N GLY A 9 -34.53 -28.12 5.87
CA GLY A 9 -34.05 -26.74 6.08
C GLY A 9 -32.53 -26.62 5.98
N ARG A 10 -31.78 -27.60 6.48
CA ARG A 10 -30.31 -27.64 6.37
C ARG A 10 -29.85 -27.86 4.93
N GLU A 11 -30.51 -28.73 4.18
CA GLU A 11 -30.18 -28.93 2.76
C GLU A 11 -30.43 -27.68 1.90
N LEU A 12 -31.54 -26.97 2.14
CA LEU A 12 -31.84 -25.72 1.44
C LEU A 12 -30.83 -24.62 1.78
N TYR A 13 -30.46 -24.48 3.05
CA TYR A 13 -29.40 -23.55 3.47
C TYR A 13 -28.07 -23.88 2.78
N ASN A 14 -27.63 -25.14 2.81
CA ASN A 14 -26.38 -25.57 2.17
C ASN A 14 -26.39 -25.33 0.65
N ARG A 15 -27.55 -25.51 -0.01
CA ARG A 15 -27.71 -25.22 -1.45
C ARG A 15 -27.58 -23.73 -1.75
N LEU A 16 -28.28 -22.88 -0.98
CA LEU A 16 -28.19 -21.42 -1.11
C LEU A 16 -26.76 -20.93 -0.84
N GLU A 17 -26.14 -21.44 0.22
CA GLU A 17 -24.76 -21.13 0.58
C GLU A 17 -23.80 -21.54 -0.55
N SER A 18 -23.93 -22.76 -1.07
CA SER A 18 -23.12 -23.23 -2.20
C SER A 18 -23.31 -22.37 -3.45
N GLN A 19 -24.54 -22.00 -3.79
CA GLN A 19 -24.81 -21.14 -4.95
C GLN A 19 -24.19 -19.76 -4.77
N PHE A 20 -24.29 -19.17 -3.58
CA PHE A 20 -23.68 -17.89 -3.28
C PHE A 20 -22.15 -17.94 -3.42
N TYR A 21 -21.51 -18.98 -2.87
CA TYR A 21 -20.06 -19.19 -3.04
C TYR A 21 -19.66 -19.33 -4.50
N THR A 22 -20.40 -20.08 -5.32
CA THR A 22 -20.11 -20.23 -6.75
C THR A 22 -20.15 -18.88 -7.46
N HIS A 23 -21.20 -18.08 -7.26
CA HIS A 23 -21.31 -16.76 -7.89
C HIS A 23 -20.19 -15.82 -7.46
N LEU A 24 -19.80 -15.84 -6.18
CA LEU A 24 -18.69 -15.02 -5.68
C LEU A 24 -17.36 -15.40 -6.33
N ILE A 25 -17.10 -16.70 -6.52
CA ILE A 25 -15.88 -17.18 -7.18
C ILE A 25 -15.85 -16.72 -8.64
N GLU A 26 -16.95 -16.90 -9.37
CA GLU A 26 -17.04 -16.49 -10.77
C GLU A 26 -16.84 -14.98 -10.96
N LEU A 27 -17.46 -14.17 -10.09
CA LEU A 27 -17.28 -12.73 -10.09
C LEU A 27 -15.82 -12.35 -9.82
N ARG A 28 -15.20 -12.94 -8.80
CA ARG A 28 -13.79 -12.69 -8.46
C ARG A 28 -12.88 -13.03 -9.64
N ASP A 29 -13.12 -14.16 -10.29
CA ASP A 29 -12.32 -14.63 -11.41
C ASP A 29 -12.51 -13.74 -12.65
N ALA A 30 -13.73 -13.25 -12.89
CA ALA A 30 -14.01 -12.26 -13.94
C ALA A 30 -13.27 -10.92 -13.67
N CYS A 31 -13.34 -10.42 -12.44
CA CYS A 31 -12.61 -9.21 -12.02
C CYS A 31 -11.09 -9.37 -12.20
N SER A 32 -10.53 -10.51 -11.77
CA SER A 32 -9.11 -10.81 -11.95
C SER A 32 -8.74 -10.87 -13.43
N LYS A 33 -9.55 -11.52 -14.27
CA LYS A 33 -9.31 -11.55 -15.72
C LYS A 33 -9.30 -10.15 -16.32
N PHE A 34 -10.30 -9.33 -16.00
CA PHE A 34 -10.39 -7.97 -16.52
C PHE A 34 -9.22 -7.08 -16.09
N ILE A 35 -8.81 -7.15 -14.82
CA ILE A 35 -7.71 -6.34 -14.29
C ILE A 35 -6.36 -6.74 -14.91
N ASN A 36 -6.15 -8.02 -15.22
CA ASN A 36 -4.87 -8.51 -15.74
C ASN A 36 -4.85 -8.76 -17.25
N LYS A 37 -6.00 -8.68 -17.93
CA LYS A 37 -6.15 -8.79 -19.37
C LYS A 37 -7.22 -7.81 -19.85
N ASN A 38 -6.76 -6.69 -20.39
CA ASN A 38 -7.61 -5.66 -20.97
C ASN A 38 -6.86 -4.95 -22.10
N ALA A 39 -7.58 -4.12 -22.85
CA ALA A 39 -7.05 -3.41 -24.01
C ALA A 39 -5.79 -2.58 -23.71
N ILE A 40 -5.64 -2.04 -22.48
CA ILE A 40 -4.47 -1.25 -22.08
C ILE A 40 -3.23 -2.15 -21.98
N ILE A 41 -3.38 -3.34 -21.40
CA ILE A 41 -2.30 -4.33 -21.23
C ILE A 41 -1.90 -4.89 -22.60
N GLU A 42 -2.88 -5.22 -23.43
CA GLU A 42 -2.64 -5.70 -24.80
C GLU A 42 -1.91 -4.66 -25.65
N ALA A 43 -2.32 -3.38 -25.58
CA ALA A 43 -1.65 -2.28 -26.26
C ALA A 43 -0.23 -2.02 -25.72
N SER A 44 0.01 -2.23 -24.42
CA SER A 44 1.33 -2.05 -23.79
C SER A 44 2.31 -3.18 -24.10
N GLY A 45 1.83 -4.36 -24.51
CA GLY A 45 2.64 -5.55 -24.74
C GLY A 45 3.27 -6.17 -23.49
N THR A 46 2.92 -5.71 -22.28
CA THR A 46 3.49 -6.20 -21.01
C THR A 46 2.39 -6.57 -20.01
N SER A 47 2.49 -7.76 -19.40
CA SER A 47 1.54 -8.24 -18.40
C SER A 47 1.59 -7.49 -17.07
N THR A 48 2.65 -6.71 -16.84
CA THR A 48 2.88 -5.96 -15.59
C THR A 48 2.26 -4.56 -15.59
N LYS A 49 1.60 -4.16 -16.68
CA LYS A 49 1.12 -2.78 -16.85
C LYS A 49 0.10 -2.37 -15.79
N SER A 50 -0.81 -3.26 -15.39
CA SER A 50 -1.77 -3.00 -14.31
C SER A 50 -1.08 -2.75 -12.97
N ALA A 51 -0.02 -3.50 -12.67
CA ALA A 51 0.78 -3.33 -11.47
C ALA A 51 1.53 -1.98 -11.48
N GLU A 52 2.09 -1.59 -12.62
CA GLU A 52 2.71 -0.28 -12.79
C GLU A 52 1.70 0.86 -12.58
N LEU A 53 0.54 0.77 -13.23
CA LEU A 53 -0.50 1.81 -13.15
C LEU A 53 -1.04 1.96 -11.73
N LEU A 54 -1.29 0.85 -11.02
CA LEU A 54 -1.72 0.92 -9.63
C LEU A 54 -0.65 1.56 -8.75
N ALA A 55 0.63 1.20 -8.91
CA ALA A 55 1.71 1.81 -8.14
C ALA A 55 1.84 3.32 -8.40
N ARG A 56 1.68 3.76 -9.65
CA ARG A 56 1.65 5.19 -10.02
C ARG A 56 0.45 5.94 -9.45
N TYR A 57 -0.71 5.28 -9.43
CA TYR A 57 -1.89 5.86 -8.80
C TYR A 57 -1.68 6.04 -7.29
N SER A 58 -1.16 5.02 -6.60
CA SER A 58 -0.79 5.13 -5.18
C SER A 58 0.21 6.26 -4.93
N ASP A 59 1.22 6.40 -5.77
CA ASP A 59 2.20 7.50 -5.70
C ASP A 59 1.54 8.88 -5.85
N THR A 60 0.57 9.01 -6.76
CA THR A 60 -0.17 10.26 -6.95
C THR A 60 -1.02 10.61 -5.73
N VAL A 61 -1.71 9.62 -5.15
CA VAL A 61 -2.50 9.79 -3.92
C VAL A 61 -1.59 10.25 -2.77
N LEU A 62 -0.44 9.59 -2.57
CA LEU A 62 0.48 9.86 -1.46
C LEU A 62 1.30 11.15 -1.63
N LYS A 63 1.41 11.68 -2.85
CA LYS A 63 1.97 13.02 -3.13
C LYS A 63 0.97 14.16 -2.93
N THR A 64 -0.32 13.86 -2.81
CA THR A 64 -1.36 14.89 -2.78
C THR A 64 -1.27 15.70 -1.48
N ARG A 65 -0.83 16.96 -1.58
CA ARG A 65 -0.66 17.90 -0.46
C ARG A 65 -1.96 18.54 0.03
N LYS A 66 -3.12 18.07 -0.41
CA LYS A 66 -4.39 18.53 0.15
C LYS A 66 -4.41 18.07 1.61
N VAL A 67 -4.70 19.01 2.52
CA VAL A 67 -4.97 18.65 3.91
C VAL A 67 -6.26 17.85 3.90
N ILE A 68 -6.12 16.54 4.02
CA ILE A 68 -7.18 15.54 4.05
C ILE A 68 -7.14 15.00 5.49
N ASP A 69 -8.30 14.77 6.09
CA ASP A 69 -8.33 14.11 7.40
C ASP A 69 -7.81 12.66 7.29
N ASP A 70 -7.27 12.10 8.37
CA ASP A 70 -6.69 10.76 8.34
C ASP A 70 -7.75 9.70 7.97
N ALA A 71 -9.00 9.91 8.41
CA ALA A 71 -10.14 9.07 8.04
C ALA A 71 -10.43 9.13 6.53
N ASP A 72 -10.30 10.30 5.93
CA ASP A 72 -10.52 10.52 4.50
C ASP A 72 -9.36 9.95 3.66
N MET A 73 -8.14 9.90 4.20
CA MET A 73 -6.99 9.26 3.54
C MET A 73 -7.05 7.72 3.62
N ALA A 74 -7.60 7.15 4.69
CA ALA A 74 -7.74 5.70 4.81
C ALA A 74 -8.60 5.08 3.71
N LYS A 75 -9.57 5.84 3.18
CA LYS A 75 -10.50 5.39 2.12
C LYS A 75 -9.78 5.08 0.79
N PRO A 76 -9.07 6.01 0.14
CA PRO A 76 -8.37 5.74 -1.12
C PRO A 76 -7.29 4.65 -0.95
N LEU A 77 -6.62 4.57 0.21
CA LEU A 77 -5.66 3.48 0.48
C LEU A 77 -6.36 2.11 0.48
N LYS A 78 -7.52 1.98 1.12
CA LYS A 78 -8.32 0.75 1.07
C LYS A 78 -8.80 0.41 -0.34
N GLU A 79 -9.22 1.40 -1.13
CA GLU A 79 -9.64 1.21 -2.53
C GLU A 79 -8.48 0.70 -3.40
N ILE A 80 -7.27 1.24 -3.21
CA ILE A 80 -6.05 0.72 -3.85
C ILE A 80 -5.86 -0.76 -3.49
N MET A 81 -6.04 -1.13 -2.21
CA MET A 81 -5.88 -2.51 -1.77
C MET A 81 -6.95 -3.46 -2.32
N VAL A 82 -8.16 -2.96 -2.59
CA VAL A 82 -9.20 -3.76 -3.26
C VAL A 82 -8.73 -4.14 -4.66
N VAL A 83 -8.23 -3.19 -5.45
CA VAL A 83 -7.70 -3.46 -6.80
C VAL A 83 -6.46 -4.34 -6.73
N PHE A 84 -5.56 -4.08 -5.79
CA PHE A 84 -4.35 -4.87 -5.56
C PHE A 84 -4.63 -6.37 -5.34
N ASN A 85 -5.74 -6.73 -4.68
CA ASN A 85 -6.11 -8.13 -4.46
C ASN A 85 -6.32 -8.91 -5.77
N TYR A 86 -6.67 -8.22 -6.85
CA TYR A 86 -6.90 -8.83 -8.15
C TYR A 86 -5.67 -8.82 -9.05
N ILE A 87 -4.57 -8.15 -8.67
CA ILE A 87 -3.32 -8.15 -9.45
C ILE A 87 -2.63 -9.51 -9.29
N ASN A 88 -2.27 -10.11 -10.43
CA ASN A 88 -1.56 -11.39 -10.45
C ASN A 88 -0.08 -11.23 -10.08
N ASP A 89 0.61 -10.27 -10.72
CA ASP A 89 2.03 -10.03 -10.51
C ASP A 89 2.26 -8.98 -9.40
N LYS A 90 2.20 -9.45 -8.15
CA LYS A 90 2.40 -8.61 -6.96
C LYS A 90 3.86 -8.17 -6.81
N ASP A 91 4.81 -8.93 -7.33
CA ASP A 91 6.23 -8.58 -7.26
C ASP A 91 6.55 -7.43 -8.23
N ALA A 92 5.91 -7.39 -9.40
CA ALA A 92 5.96 -6.22 -10.27
C ALA A 92 5.43 -4.96 -9.56
N PHE A 93 4.28 -5.05 -8.88
CA PHE A 93 3.75 -3.91 -8.11
C PHE A 93 4.74 -3.46 -7.05
N GLN A 94 5.28 -4.41 -6.28
CA GLN A 94 6.28 -4.13 -5.24
C GLN A 94 7.46 -3.37 -5.84
N ASN A 95 7.96 -3.84 -6.99
CA ASN A 95 9.10 -3.27 -7.70
C ASN A 95 8.90 -1.82 -8.13
N PHE A 96 7.73 -1.52 -8.69
CA PHE A 96 7.39 -0.13 -9.03
C PHE A 96 7.17 0.72 -7.77
N TYR A 97 6.49 0.17 -6.76
CA TYR A 97 6.14 0.89 -5.55
C TYR A 97 7.37 1.30 -4.73
N TRP A 98 8.35 0.41 -4.52
CA TRP A 98 9.54 0.76 -3.72
C TRP A 98 10.38 1.84 -4.39
N ARG A 99 10.49 1.83 -5.73
CA ARG A 99 11.21 2.87 -6.47
C ARG A 99 10.53 4.22 -6.32
N LEU A 100 9.20 4.27 -6.46
CA LEU A 100 8.42 5.49 -6.29
C LEU A 100 8.48 6.01 -4.86
N LEU A 101 8.39 5.12 -3.85
CA LEU A 101 8.58 5.48 -2.45
C LEU A 101 9.98 6.08 -2.22
N ALA A 102 11.03 5.48 -2.77
CA ALA A 102 12.39 6.00 -2.63
C ALA A 102 12.51 7.44 -3.16
N GLU A 103 11.97 7.70 -4.34
CA GLU A 103 11.93 9.06 -4.91
C GLU A 103 11.16 10.03 -3.99
N ARG A 104 10.00 9.62 -3.48
CA ARG A 104 9.21 10.48 -2.58
C ARG A 104 9.94 10.81 -1.29
N LEU A 105 10.63 9.85 -0.69
CA LEU A 105 11.38 10.04 0.55
C LEU A 105 12.62 10.92 0.34
N VAL A 106 13.37 10.71 -0.76
CA VAL A 106 14.58 11.49 -1.07
C VAL A 106 14.24 12.94 -1.39
N TYR A 107 13.17 13.19 -2.14
CA TYR A 107 12.77 14.54 -2.54
C TYR A 107 11.79 15.21 -1.57
N GLU A 108 11.43 14.54 -0.46
CA GLU A 108 10.46 15.03 0.53
C GLU A 108 9.11 15.43 -0.16
N TRP A 109 8.67 14.58 -1.11
CA TRP A 109 7.43 14.79 -1.88
C TRP A 109 6.20 14.11 -1.28
N SER A 110 6.39 13.23 -0.30
CA SER A 110 5.27 12.62 0.44
C SER A 110 4.45 13.70 1.14
N ALA A 111 3.13 13.52 1.15
CA ALA A 111 2.23 14.41 1.89
C ALA A 111 2.37 14.25 3.42
N SER A 112 2.54 13.01 3.89
CA SER A 112 2.82 12.67 5.28
C SER A 112 3.50 11.31 5.36
N ILE A 113 4.48 11.15 6.26
CA ILE A 113 5.10 9.86 6.57
C ILE A 113 4.11 8.89 7.21
N ASP A 114 3.11 9.40 7.95
CA ASP A 114 2.09 8.55 8.58
C ASP A 114 1.22 7.86 7.53
N TYR A 115 0.91 8.54 6.42
CA TYR A 115 0.19 7.93 5.30
C TYR A 115 1.00 6.84 4.59
N GLU A 116 2.32 7.03 4.49
CA GLU A 116 3.22 5.98 3.98
C GLU A 116 3.21 4.76 4.91
N LYS A 117 3.28 4.98 6.24
CA LYS A 117 3.19 3.93 7.27
C LYS A 117 1.84 3.20 7.20
N MET A 118 0.73 3.91 6.99
CA MET A 118 -0.59 3.33 6.81
C MET A 118 -0.65 2.42 5.57
N MET A 119 -0.18 2.90 4.41
CA MET A 119 -0.18 2.11 3.18
C MET A 119 0.72 0.87 3.30
N ILE A 120 1.90 1.00 3.92
CA ILE A 120 2.79 -0.14 4.19
C ILE A 120 2.13 -1.15 5.15
N THR A 121 1.36 -0.69 6.13
CA THR A 121 0.63 -1.56 7.05
C THR A 121 -0.43 -2.37 6.32
N GLU A 122 -1.20 -1.75 5.42
CA GLU A 122 -2.17 -2.47 4.59
C GLU A 122 -1.52 -3.52 3.68
N LEU A 123 -0.38 -3.17 3.05
CA LEU A 123 0.41 -4.12 2.27
C LEU A 123 0.93 -5.29 3.12
N LYS A 124 1.33 -5.02 4.36
CA LYS A 124 1.78 -6.06 5.32
C LYS A 124 0.66 -7.01 5.69
N VAL A 125 -0.56 -6.48 5.91
CA VAL A 125 -1.74 -7.32 6.18
C VAL A 125 -2.05 -8.25 5.00
N LYS A 126 -1.88 -7.79 3.76
CA LYS A 126 -2.18 -8.60 2.57
C LYS A 126 -1.09 -9.56 2.14
N CYS A 127 0.18 -9.16 2.20
CA CYS A 127 1.30 -9.93 1.64
C CYS A 127 2.29 -10.43 2.71
N GLY A 128 2.11 -10.05 3.96
CA GLY A 128 2.97 -10.44 5.07
C GLY A 128 4.23 -9.58 5.22
N PHE A 129 4.98 -9.89 6.27
CA PHE A 129 6.14 -9.10 6.71
C PHE A 129 7.25 -9.01 5.67
N PHE A 130 7.66 -10.14 5.08
CA PHE A 130 8.79 -10.19 4.15
C PHE A 130 8.58 -9.30 2.92
N TYR A 131 7.34 -9.21 2.44
CA TYR A 131 6.97 -8.34 1.31
C TYR A 131 7.17 -6.86 1.63
N THR A 132 6.96 -6.44 2.87
CA THR A 132 7.09 -5.03 3.27
C THR A 132 8.43 -4.66 3.88
N SER A 133 9.29 -5.64 4.16
CA SER A 133 10.54 -5.45 4.91
C SER A 133 11.43 -4.32 4.38
N LYS A 134 11.64 -4.27 3.06
CA LYS A 134 12.41 -3.20 2.40
C LYS A 134 11.76 -1.83 2.56
N LEU A 135 10.44 -1.74 2.42
CA LEU A 135 9.70 -0.47 2.55
C LEU A 135 9.74 0.04 3.98
N GLN A 136 9.59 -0.84 4.97
CA GLN A 136 9.67 -0.51 6.39
C GLN A 136 11.05 0.05 6.73
N LYS A 137 12.11 -0.63 6.29
CA LYS A 137 13.48 -0.16 6.50
C LYS A 137 13.72 1.23 5.91
N MET A 138 13.19 1.50 4.71
CA MET A 138 13.32 2.83 4.10
C MET A 138 12.65 3.94 4.93
N ILE A 139 11.52 3.66 5.60
CA ILE A 139 10.87 4.61 6.51
C ILE A 139 11.67 4.77 7.80
N GLU A 140 12.17 3.67 8.39
CA GLU A 140 13.04 3.72 9.57
C GLU A 140 14.32 4.52 9.32
N ASP A 141 14.92 4.37 8.13
CA ASP A 141 16.11 5.12 7.71
C ASP A 141 15.85 6.64 7.67
N MET A 142 14.61 7.08 7.39
CA MET A 142 14.24 8.50 7.43
C MET A 142 14.22 9.08 8.84
N ASP A 143 13.69 8.32 9.81
CA ASP A 143 13.67 8.71 11.23
C ASP A 143 15.12 8.82 11.78
N ILE A 144 15.97 7.86 11.42
CA ILE A 144 17.41 7.88 11.76
C ILE A 144 18.10 9.10 11.14
N GLN A 145 17.81 9.37 9.86
CA GLN A 145 18.38 10.49 9.13
C GLN A 145 18.02 11.83 9.81
N GLU A 146 16.78 12.01 10.25
CA GLU A 146 16.35 13.24 10.91
C GLU A 146 17.07 13.46 12.25
N SER A 147 17.16 12.41 13.07
CA SER A 147 17.92 12.44 14.33
C SER A 147 19.40 12.78 14.10
N LEU A 148 20.04 12.14 13.12
CA LEU A 148 21.43 12.41 12.78
C LEU A 148 21.64 13.85 12.28
N ARG A 149 20.73 14.35 11.43
CA ARG A 149 20.74 15.74 10.95
C ARG A 149 20.62 16.72 12.13
N ALA A 150 19.77 16.43 13.12
CA ALA A 150 19.61 17.27 14.30
C ALA A 150 20.89 17.31 15.17
N GLN A 151 21.48 16.14 15.46
CA GLN A 151 22.74 16.04 16.20
C GLN A 151 23.88 16.80 15.51
N TYR A 152 23.99 16.66 14.18
CA TYR A 152 24.99 17.38 13.40
C TYR A 152 24.80 18.89 13.45
N ARG A 153 23.56 19.39 13.32
CA ARG A 153 23.27 20.83 13.45
C ARG A 153 23.68 21.36 14.82
N GLN A 154 23.39 20.63 15.90
CA GLN A 154 23.78 21.01 17.25
C GLN A 154 25.30 21.09 17.40
N TYR A 155 26.02 20.05 16.95
CA TYR A 155 27.49 20.03 16.94
C TYR A 155 28.09 21.23 16.20
N CYS A 156 27.52 21.62 15.04
CA CYS A 156 27.96 22.79 14.29
C CYS A 156 27.76 24.10 15.08
N VAL A 157 26.66 24.24 15.83
CA VAL A 157 26.39 25.41 16.66
C VAL A 157 27.37 25.48 17.84
N GLU A 158 27.55 24.38 18.56
CA GLU A 158 28.46 24.29 19.71
C GLU A 158 29.90 24.61 19.32
N ASN A 159 30.37 24.08 18.19
CA ASN A 159 31.72 24.40 17.70
C ASN A 159 31.87 25.85 17.22
N ARG A 160 30.83 26.43 16.61
CA ARG A 160 30.86 27.86 16.26
C ARG A 160 30.99 28.73 17.52
N LEU A 161 30.23 28.42 18.57
CA LEU A 161 30.29 29.10 19.86
C LEU A 161 31.67 28.93 20.52
N ARG A 162 32.20 27.70 20.58
CA ARG A 162 33.54 27.42 21.12
C ARG A 162 34.63 28.21 20.40
N ASN A 163 34.57 28.30 19.08
CA ASN A 163 35.53 29.06 18.27
C ASN A 163 35.40 30.59 18.41
N THR A 164 34.22 31.11 18.78
CA THR A 164 34.05 32.54 19.07
C THR A 164 34.50 32.91 20.48
N SER A 165 34.30 32.02 21.46
CA SER A 165 34.76 32.19 22.84
C SER A 165 36.27 32.17 22.99
N MET A 166 37.00 31.47 22.13
CA MET A 166 38.48 31.46 22.13
C MET A 166 39.12 32.66 21.39
N ARG A 167 38.32 33.52 20.75
CA ARG A 167 38.80 34.72 20.04
C ARG A 167 38.62 36.03 20.84
N LYS A 168 38.01 35.95 22.03
CA LYS A 168 37.93 37.04 23.01
C LYS A 168 38.94 36.79 24.12
#